data_AF-A0A1T4R5Q4-F1
#
_entry.id   AF-A0A1T4R5Q4-F1
#
_cell.length_a   1.000
_cell.length_b   1.000
_cell.length_c   1.000
_cell.angle_alpha   90.00
_cell.angle_beta   90.00
_cell.angle_gamma   90.00
#
_symmetry.space_group_name_H-M   'P 1'
#
loop_
_entity.id
_entity.type
_entity.pdbx_description
1 polymer ?
#
loop_
_entity_poly.entity_id
_entity_poly.type
_entity_poly.pdbx_seq_one_letter_code
_entity_poly.pdbx_strand_id
1 'polypeptide(L)'
;MNYEDNLRKSLSKIWEEERIENFLKLLEDNLPVYKGETLVYFIDSILEKEPQISEYKILEYTNRMDAFCTPYEFLEDLFSQSKEPSIINLLTSIKNDNEKINQTINQLVTNRSIDIYEKENEFYVFIK
;
A
#
# COMPACT_ATOMS: atom_id res chain seq x y z
N MET A 1 -3.91 -5.70 18.98
CA MET A 1 -4.76 -4.56 18.60
C MET A 1 -5.15 -4.82 17.16
N ASN A 2 -6.45 -4.96 16.88
CA ASN A 2 -6.94 -5.32 15.54
C ASN A 2 -6.67 -4.16 14.57
N TYR A 3 -6.53 -4.41 13.26
CA TYR A 3 -6.37 -3.33 12.28
C TYR A 3 -7.58 -2.38 12.30
N GLU A 4 -8.78 -2.92 12.53
CA GLU A 4 -10.02 -2.15 12.70
C GLU A 4 -9.92 -1.09 13.80
N ASP A 5 -9.33 -1.41 14.96
CA ASP A 5 -9.16 -0.46 16.06
C ASP A 5 -8.29 0.73 15.63
N ASN A 6 -7.23 0.45 14.86
CA ASN A 6 -6.34 1.48 14.33
C ASN A 6 -7.02 2.33 13.28
N LEU A 7 -7.74 1.70 12.34
CA LEU A 7 -8.51 2.42 11.32
C LEU A 7 -9.57 3.31 11.97
N ARG A 8 -10.32 2.80 12.95
CA ARG A 8 -11.32 3.57 13.70
C ARG A 8 -10.69 4.80 14.34
N LYS A 9 -9.55 4.64 15.02
CA LYS A 9 -8.82 5.75 15.66
C LYS A 9 -8.36 6.81 14.65
N SER A 10 -7.93 6.40 13.46
CA SER A 10 -7.52 7.34 12.40
C SER A 10 -8.72 8.04 11.76
N LEU A 11 -9.75 7.29 11.40
CA LEU A 11 -10.95 7.82 10.76
C LEU A 11 -11.76 8.74 11.68
N SER A 12 -11.81 8.45 12.99
CA SER A 12 -12.53 9.27 13.98
C SER A 12 -11.97 10.68 14.14
N LYS A 13 -10.80 10.97 13.56
CA LYS A 13 -10.28 12.35 13.46
C LYS A 13 -11.17 13.24 12.59
N ILE A 14 -11.98 12.65 11.69
CA ILE A 14 -12.73 13.38 10.67
C ILE A 14 -14.16 12.83 10.47
N TRP A 15 -14.36 11.52 10.63
CA TRP A 15 -15.64 10.87 10.40
C TRP A 15 -16.38 10.58 11.71
N GLU A 16 -17.70 10.65 11.63
CA GLU A 16 -18.62 10.22 12.68
C GLU A 16 -18.65 8.68 12.78
N GLU A 17 -18.96 8.16 13.96
CA GLU A 17 -18.88 6.72 14.26
C GLU A 17 -19.71 5.84 13.31
N GLU A 18 -20.94 6.25 12.98
CA GLU A 18 -21.82 5.50 12.07
C GLU A 18 -21.19 5.35 10.67
N ARG A 19 -20.49 6.38 10.21
CA ARG A 19 -19.79 6.37 8.92
C ARG A 19 -18.60 5.39 8.95
N ILE A 20 -17.89 5.36 10.07
CA ILE A 20 -16.74 4.47 10.27
C ILE A 20 -17.20 3.00 10.29
N GLU A 21 -18.25 2.68 11.03
CA GLU A 21 -18.84 1.32 11.07
C GLU A 21 -19.22 0.83 9.67
N ASN A 22 -19.92 1.67 8.91
CA ASN A 22 -20.32 1.36 7.55
C ASN A 22 -19.11 1.12 6.63
N PHE A 23 -18.04 1.92 6.78
CA PHE A 23 -16.83 1.75 6.01
C PHE A 23 -16.05 0.47 6.37
N LEU A 24 -15.91 0.16 7.66
CA LEU A 24 -15.20 -1.05 8.11
C LEU A 24 -15.89 -2.31 7.57
N LYS A 25 -17.22 -2.34 7.63
CA LYS A 25 -18.00 -3.42 7.02
C LYS A 25 -17.82 -3.50 5.51
N LEU A 26 -17.84 -2.36 4.82
CA LEU A 26 -17.61 -2.30 3.38
C LEU A 26 -16.20 -2.80 3.01
N LEU A 27 -15.20 -2.53 3.84
CA LEU A 27 -13.85 -3.03 3.65
C LEU A 27 -13.77 -4.55 3.84
N GLU A 28 -14.39 -5.10 4.88
CA GLU A 28 -14.47 -6.54 5.14
C GLU A 28 -15.21 -7.30 4.03
N ASP A 29 -16.34 -6.75 3.56
CA ASP A 29 -17.18 -7.37 2.53
C ASP A 29 -16.50 -7.41 1.15
N ASN A 30 -15.53 -6.51 0.88
CA ASN A 30 -14.95 -6.33 -0.45
C ASN A 30 -13.46 -6.68 -0.55
N LEU A 31 -12.71 -6.72 0.56
CA LEU A 31 -11.26 -6.89 0.53
C LEU A 31 -10.80 -7.98 1.51
N PRO A 32 -9.72 -8.70 1.16
CA PRO A 32 -9.03 -9.56 2.13
C PRO A 32 -8.55 -8.78 3.35
N VAL A 33 -8.54 -9.42 4.52
CA VAL A 33 -8.13 -8.84 5.82
C VAL A 33 -6.79 -8.11 5.73
N TYR A 34 -5.78 -8.70 5.06
CA TYR A 34 -4.45 -8.12 4.96
C TYR A 34 -4.43 -6.74 4.26
N LYS A 35 -5.38 -6.47 3.36
CA LYS A 35 -5.51 -5.15 2.72
C LYS A 35 -5.95 -4.08 3.73
N GLY A 36 -6.82 -4.45 4.68
CA GLY A 36 -7.18 -3.60 5.82
C GLY A 36 -6.00 -3.34 6.74
N GLU A 37 -5.18 -4.36 7.01
CA GLU A 37 -3.92 -4.23 7.75
C GLU A 37 -2.96 -3.26 7.06
N THR A 38 -2.80 -3.37 5.74
CA THR A 38 -1.97 -2.45 4.95
C THR A 38 -2.50 -1.01 4.98
N LEU A 39 -3.83 -0.82 4.90
CA LEU A 39 -4.44 0.51 4.94
C LEU A 39 -4.07 1.30 6.19
N VAL A 40 -3.90 0.65 7.35
CA VAL A 40 -3.52 1.29 8.63
C VAL A 40 -2.27 2.15 8.48
N TYR A 41 -1.34 1.77 7.61
CA TYR A 41 -0.07 2.48 7.42
C TYR A 41 -0.18 3.72 6.55
N PHE A 42 -1.23 3.84 5.75
CA PHE A 42 -1.40 4.93 4.78
C PHE A 42 -2.60 5.83 5.09
N ILE A 43 -3.55 5.37 5.91
CA ILE A 43 -4.82 6.06 6.14
C ILE A 43 -4.64 7.49 6.66
N ASP A 44 -3.74 7.70 7.61
CA ASP A 44 -3.49 9.03 8.17
C ASP A 44 -2.98 10.00 7.09
N SER A 45 -2.02 9.56 6.26
CA SER A 45 -1.51 10.37 5.14
C SER A 45 -2.55 10.64 4.06
N ILE A 46 -3.50 9.72 3.84
CA ILE A 46 -4.62 9.91 2.93
C ILE A 46 -5.56 10.98 3.47
N LEU A 47 -5.96 10.86 4.74
CA LEU A 47 -6.87 11.78 5.40
C LEU A 47 -6.28 13.19 5.53
N GLU A 48 -4.97 13.32 5.77
CA GLU A 48 -4.28 14.62 5.78
C GLU A 48 -4.32 15.32 4.42
N LYS A 49 -4.16 14.58 3.32
CA LYS A 49 -4.20 15.13 1.96
C LYS A 49 -5.62 15.39 1.48
N GLU A 50 -6.56 14.53 1.85
CA GLU A 50 -7.96 14.59 1.43
C GLU A 50 -8.92 14.37 2.62
N PRO A 51 -9.14 15.38 3.49
CA PRO A 51 -9.99 15.22 4.68
C PRO A 51 -11.44 14.83 4.36
N GLN A 52 -11.94 15.25 3.19
CA GLN A 52 -13.30 15.00 2.73
C GLN A 52 -13.41 13.76 1.82
N ILE A 53 -12.41 12.86 1.85
CA ILE A 53 -12.42 11.65 1.05
C ILE A 53 -13.66 10.79 1.35
N SER A 54 -14.15 10.09 0.33
CA SER A 54 -15.27 9.15 0.45
C SER A 54 -14.79 7.74 0.75
N GLU A 55 -15.65 6.94 1.36
CA GLU A 55 -15.49 5.53 1.68
C GLU A 55 -15.08 4.74 0.44
N TYR A 56 -15.79 4.94 -0.67
CA TYR A 56 -15.49 4.29 -1.95
C TYR A 56 -14.09 4.64 -2.45
N LYS A 57 -13.66 5.90 -2.30
CA LYS A 57 -12.33 6.32 -2.75
C LYS A 57 -11.23 5.74 -1.86
N ILE A 58 -11.45 5.62 -0.55
CA ILE A 58 -10.53 4.89 0.33
C ILE A 58 -10.47 3.41 -0.09
N LEU A 59 -11.61 2.77 -0.36
CA LEU A 59 -11.66 1.37 -0.81
C LEU A 59 -10.89 1.16 -2.13
N GLU A 60 -11.03 2.09 -3.09
CA GLU A 60 -10.25 2.10 -4.33
C GLU A 60 -8.75 2.26 -4.07
N TYR A 61 -8.36 3.12 -3.12
CA TYR A 61 -6.97 3.27 -2.72
C TYR A 61 -6.42 1.98 -2.11
N THR A 62 -7.18 1.34 -1.21
CA THR A 62 -6.78 0.10 -0.54
C THR A 62 -6.53 -1.04 -1.53
N ASN A 63 -7.29 -1.13 -2.62
CA ASN A 63 -7.05 -2.12 -3.68
C ASN A 63 -5.65 -2.01 -4.31
N ARG A 64 -5.07 -0.79 -4.32
CA ARG A 64 -3.75 -0.49 -4.86
C ARG A 64 -2.63 -0.57 -3.82
N MET A 65 -2.95 -1.03 -2.62
CA MET A 65 -1.98 -1.23 -1.56
C MET A 65 -1.68 -2.71 -1.37
N ASP A 66 -0.42 -3.06 -1.13
CA ASP A 66 -0.05 -4.45 -0.86
C ASP A 66 1.12 -4.56 0.13
N ALA A 67 1.35 -5.76 0.65
CA ALA A 67 2.39 -6.08 1.60
C ALA A 67 3.29 -7.18 1.05
N PHE A 68 4.59 -6.97 1.14
CA PHE A 68 5.62 -7.89 0.65
C PHE A 68 6.62 -8.19 1.75
N CYS A 69 7.29 -9.35 1.69
CA CYS A 69 8.36 -9.67 2.63
C CYS A 69 9.66 -8.92 2.29
N THR A 70 9.86 -8.60 1.01
CA THR A 70 11.07 -7.89 0.55
C THR A 70 10.76 -6.85 -0.53
N PRO A 71 11.59 -5.80 -0.67
CA PRO A 71 11.46 -4.87 -1.79
C PRO A 71 11.63 -5.53 -3.16
N TYR A 72 12.42 -6.60 -3.25
CA TYR A 72 12.60 -7.34 -4.50
C TYR A 72 11.33 -8.09 -4.92
N GLU A 73 10.64 -8.72 -3.97
CA GLU A 73 9.36 -9.40 -4.22
C GLU A 73 8.32 -8.43 -4.77
N PHE A 74 8.25 -7.22 -4.23
CA PHE A 74 7.44 -6.15 -4.81
C PHE A 74 7.83 -5.83 -6.26
N LEU A 75 9.13 -5.70 -6.57
CA LEU A 75 9.57 -5.43 -7.94
C LEU A 75 9.24 -6.59 -8.89
N GLU A 76 9.40 -7.84 -8.43
CA GLU A 76 8.98 -9.03 -9.20
C GLU A 76 7.47 -8.99 -9.46
N ASP A 77 6.64 -8.68 -8.46
CA ASP A 77 5.18 -8.57 -8.62
C ASP A 77 4.78 -7.44 -9.57
N LEU A 78 5.30 -6.22 -9.33
CA LEU A 78 5.02 -5.02 -10.13
C LEU A 78 5.32 -5.23 -11.61
N PHE A 79 6.40 -5.96 -11.92
CA PHE A 79 6.87 -6.19 -13.28
C PHE A 79 6.52 -7.58 -13.81
N SER A 80 5.83 -8.43 -13.05
CA SER A 80 5.53 -9.83 -13.39
C SER A 80 4.79 -9.98 -14.71
N GLN A 81 3.95 -9.01 -15.06
CA GLN A 81 3.16 -9.01 -16.30
C GLN A 81 3.89 -8.38 -17.49
N SER A 82 5.07 -7.77 -17.27
CA SER A 82 5.84 -7.17 -18.35
C SER A 82 6.45 -8.24 -19.24
N LYS A 83 6.16 -8.16 -20.54
CA LYS A 83 6.80 -8.99 -21.57
C LYS A 83 8.03 -8.31 -22.18
N GLU A 84 8.44 -7.17 -21.65
CA GLU A 84 9.54 -6.39 -22.20
C GLU A 84 10.89 -7.02 -21.80
N PRO A 85 11.75 -7.40 -22.76
CA PRO A 85 13.03 -8.04 -22.44
C PRO A 85 13.95 -7.20 -21.55
N SER A 86 13.86 -5.87 -21.65
CA SER A 86 14.60 -4.92 -20.82
C SER A 86 14.26 -5.08 -19.33
N ILE A 87 12.98 -5.23 -19.00
CA ILE A 87 12.48 -5.38 -17.63
C ILE A 87 12.85 -6.75 -17.06
N ILE A 88 12.74 -7.82 -17.86
CA ILE A 88 13.16 -9.17 -17.45
C ILE A 88 14.67 -9.19 -17.16
N ASN A 89 15.47 -8.58 -18.03
CA ASN A 89 16.91 -8.47 -17.82
C ASN A 89 17.26 -7.63 -16.59
N LEU A 90 16.54 -6.53 -16.36
CA LEU A 90 16.69 -5.71 -15.16
C LEU A 90 16.45 -6.55 -13.90
N LEU A 91 15.28 -7.19 -13.77
CA LEU A 91 14.92 -8.03 -12.62
C LEU A 91 15.95 -9.13 -12.36
N THR A 92 16.43 -9.79 -13.42
CA THR A 92 17.46 -10.83 -13.31
C THR A 92 18.79 -10.25 -12.82
N SER A 93 19.16 -9.07 -13.29
CA SER A 93 20.43 -8.41 -12.92
C SER A 93 20.45 -7.86 -11.50
N ILE A 94 19.30 -7.45 -10.95
CA ILE A 94 19.20 -6.84 -9.62
C ILE A 94 18.85 -7.84 -8.52
N LYS A 95 18.44 -9.07 -8.85
CA LYS A 95 17.91 -10.08 -7.90
C LYS A 95 18.73 -10.25 -6.61
N ASN A 96 20.05 -10.19 -6.71
CA ASN A 96 20.97 -10.34 -5.59
C ASN A 96 21.76 -9.07 -5.28
N ASP A 97 21.31 -7.92 -5.80
CA ASP A 97 21.96 -6.62 -5.69
C ASP A 97 21.05 -5.66 -4.90
N ASN A 98 21.13 -5.75 -3.58
CA ASN A 98 20.31 -4.94 -2.67
C ASN A 98 20.47 -3.44 -2.90
N GLU A 99 21.66 -2.99 -3.33
CA GLU A 99 21.88 -1.58 -3.63
C GLU A 99 21.04 -1.15 -4.84
N LYS A 100 21.08 -1.92 -5.93
CA LYS A 100 20.27 -1.62 -7.11
C LYS A 100 18.77 -1.77 -6.87
N ILE A 101 18.35 -2.76 -6.07
CA ILE A 101 16.95 -2.91 -5.65
C ILE A 101 16.50 -1.63 -4.95
N ASN A 102 17.23 -1.19 -3.92
CA ASN A 102 16.90 0.02 -3.18
C ASN A 102 16.96 1.29 -4.04
N GLN A 103 17.92 1.39 -4.96
CA GLN A 103 17.98 2.49 -5.92
C GLN A 103 16.72 2.53 -6.80
N THR A 104 16.26 1.37 -7.28
CA THR A 104 15.04 1.27 -8.12
C THR A 104 13.80 1.67 -7.33
N ILE A 105 13.64 1.17 -6.10
CA ILE A 105 12.55 1.58 -5.20
C ILE A 105 12.57 3.08 -4.94
N ASN A 106 13.74 3.63 -4.59
CA ASN A 106 13.90 5.06 -4.34
C ASN A 106 13.54 5.91 -5.57
N GLN A 107 13.83 5.43 -6.78
CA GLN A 107 13.38 6.09 -8.01
C GLN A 107 11.85 6.08 -8.16
N LEU A 108 11.18 4.95 -7.88
CA LEU A 108 9.72 4.86 -7.91
C LEU A 108 9.06 5.79 -6.87
N VAL A 109 9.63 5.87 -5.66
CA VAL A 109 9.18 6.81 -4.61
C VAL A 109 9.41 8.26 -5.03
N THR A 110 10.60 8.59 -5.53
CA THR A 110 10.97 9.96 -5.95
C THR A 110 10.08 10.44 -7.09
N ASN A 111 9.74 9.56 -8.03
CA ASN A 111 8.84 9.85 -9.14
C ASN A 111 7.36 9.85 -8.71
N ARG A 112 7.07 9.62 -7.43
CA ARG A 112 5.72 9.55 -6.85
C ARG A 112 4.85 8.47 -7.49
N SER A 113 5.44 7.40 -8.00
CA SER A 113 4.71 6.24 -8.51
C SER A 113 4.20 5.36 -7.38
N ILE A 114 4.94 5.33 -6.26
CA ILE A 114 4.56 4.59 -5.05
C ILE A 114 4.78 5.43 -3.79
N ASP A 115 4.05 5.11 -2.73
CA ASP A 115 4.42 5.40 -1.34
C ASP A 115 4.79 4.08 -0.65
N ILE A 116 5.74 4.11 0.28
CA ILE A 116 6.19 2.91 1.01
C ILE A 116 6.15 3.14 2.53
N TYR A 117 5.90 2.08 3.28
CA TYR A 117 6.09 2.02 4.72
C TYR A 117 6.83 0.72 5.07
N GLU A 118 7.95 0.82 5.77
CA GLU A 118 8.82 -0.33 6.09
C GLU A 118 8.84 -0.62 7.59
N LYS A 119 8.74 -1.90 7.94
CA LYS A 119 8.99 -2.46 9.27
C LYS A 119 9.94 -3.65 9.14
N GLU A 120 10.47 -4.12 10.28
CA GLU A 120 11.31 -5.33 10.28
C GLU A 120 10.58 -6.49 9.59
N ASN A 121 11.07 -6.91 8.43
CA ASN A 121 10.55 -7.98 7.57
C ASN A 121 9.20 -7.71 6.86
N GLU A 122 8.74 -6.46 6.81
CA GLU A 122 7.49 -6.09 6.13
C GLU A 122 7.69 -4.84 5.26
N PHE A 123 7.28 -4.94 4.00
CA PHE A 123 7.38 -3.90 2.99
C PHE A 123 5.98 -3.58 2.45
N TYR A 124 5.38 -2.51 2.96
CA TYR A 124 4.04 -2.07 2.56
C TYR A 124 4.15 -1.03 1.45
N VAL A 125 3.34 -1.18 0.41
CA VAL A 125 3.36 -0.32 -0.78
C VAL A 125 1.97 0.21 -1.05
N PHE A 126 1.90 1.48 -1.46
CA PHE A 126 0.73 2.07 -2.10
C PHE A 126 1.09 2.55 -3.50
N ILE A 127 0.51 1.92 -4.53
CA ILE A 127 0.69 2.27 -5.94
C ILE A 127 -0.28 3.41 -6.31
N LYS A 128 0.25 4.51 -6.83
CA LYS A 128 -0.52 5.75 -7.09
C LYS A 128 -1.20 5.79 -8.45
#